data_AF-A0A3M1LDD2-F1
#
_entry.id   AF-A0A3M1LDD2-F1
#
_cell.length_a   1.000
_cell.length_b   1.000
_cell.length_c   1.000
_cell.angle_alpha   90.00
_cell.angle_beta   90.00
_cell.angle_gamma   90.00
#
_symmetry.space_group_name_H-M   'P 1'
#
loop_
_entity.id
_entity.type
_entity.pdbx_description
1 polymer ?
#
loop_
_entity_poly.entity_id
_entity_poly.type
_entity_poly.pdbx_seq_one_letter_code
_entity_poly.pdbx_strand_id
1 'polypeptide(L)' 'MKRVKAIVSGKVQGVGFRMHTLKQAKKLNLKGYVRNLSNGNVEIVAEGEDEKVDSLINWAKSGSPLA' A
#
# COMPACT_ATOMS: atom_id res chain seq x y z
N MET A 1 -13.28 -5.47 -11.41
CA MET A 1 -13.04 -4.45 -10.38
C MET A 1 -13.03 -5.16 -9.03
N LYS A 2 -12.07 -4.83 -8.17
CA LYS A 2 -11.97 -5.43 -6.83
C LYS A 2 -11.53 -4.42 -5.78
N ARG A 3 -11.85 -4.75 -4.53
CA ARG A 3 -11.37 -4.06 -3.32
C ARG A 3 -10.58 -5.04 -2.48
N VAL A 4 -9.40 -4.62 -2.03
CA VAL A 4 -8.52 -5.44 -1.18
C VAL A 4 -8.16 -4.67 0.09
N LYS A 5 -7.93 -5.43 1.15
CA LYS A 5 -7.30 -4.97 2.39
C LYS A 5 -6.04 -5.79 2.61
N ALA A 6 -4.90 -5.13 2.73
CA ALA A 6 -3.61 -5.75 2.99
C ALA A 6 -3.01 -5.18 4.28
N ILE A 7 -2.36 -6.04 5.06
CA ILE A 7 -1.59 -5.67 6.24
C ILE A 7 -0.12 -5.96 5.92
N VAL A 8 0.72 -4.94 6.01
CA VAL A 8 2.16 -5.05 5.77
C VAL A 8 2.88 -4.89 7.10
N SER A 9 3.73 -5.86 7.44
CA SER A 9 4.56 -5.90 8.63
C SER A 9 6.04 -5.76 8.26
N GLY A 10 6.90 -5.56 9.26
CA GLY A 10 8.35 -5.34 9.09
C GLY A 10 8.74 -3.89 9.30
N LYS A 11 9.82 -3.44 8.65
CA LYS A 11 10.33 -2.06 8.78
C LYS A 11 9.52 -1.11 7.88
N VAL A 12 8.25 -0.91 8.20
CA VAL A 12 7.29 -0.15 7.36
C VAL A 12 6.92 1.24 7.90
N GLN A 13 7.33 1.57 9.13
CA GLN A 13 7.13 2.89 9.73
C GLN A 13 8.45 3.67 9.80
N GLY A 14 8.39 5.00 9.72
CA GLY A 14 9.58 5.86 9.68
C GLY A 14 10.36 5.85 8.37
N VAL A 15 9.96 5.03 7.39
CA VAL A 15 10.67 4.83 6.10
C VAL A 15 9.96 5.47 4.89
N GLY A 16 8.92 6.27 5.14
CA GLY A 16 8.13 6.90 4.08
C GLY A 16 7.14 5.97 3.36
N PHE A 17 6.95 4.73 3.83
CA PHE A 17 6.11 3.71 3.19
C PHE A 17 4.73 4.26 2.76
N ARG A 18 3.98 4.89 3.67
CA ARG A 18 2.66 5.49 3.36
C ARG A 18 2.68 6.46 2.18
N MET A 19 3.69 7.33 2.13
CA MET A 19 3.81 8.34 1.07
C MET A 19 4.09 7.68 -0.28
N HIS A 20 4.96 6.66 -0.31
CA HIS A 20 5.22 5.88 -1.51
C HIS A 20 4.01 5.06 -1.96
N THR A 21 3.29 4.41 -1.03
CA THR A 21 2.04 3.69 -1.33
C THR A 21 1.01 4.62 -1.94
N LEU A 22 0.81 5.81 -1.36
CA LEU A 22 -0.13 6.80 -1.89
C LEU A 22 0.26 7.27 -3.30
N LYS A 23 1.56 7.51 -3.54
CA LYS A 23 2.07 7.89 -4.86
C LYS A 23 1.82 6.79 -5.90
N GLN A 24 2.03 5.53 -5.53
CA GLN A 24 1.80 4.39 -6.41
C GLN A 24 0.30 4.19 -6.69
N ALA A 25 -0.55 4.27 -5.67
CA ALA A 25 -2.01 4.17 -5.82
C ALA A 25 -2.56 5.28 -6.74
N LYS A 26 -2.06 6.51 -6.61
CA LYS A 26 -2.42 7.63 -7.51
C LYS A 26 -2.01 7.37 -8.96
N LYS A 27 -0.79 6.88 -9.21
CA LYS A 27 -0.33 6.52 -10.56
C LYS A 27 -1.21 5.45 -11.21
N LEU A 28 -1.68 4.50 -10.39
CA LEU A 28 -2.55 3.41 -10.81
C LEU A 28 -4.04 3.79 -10.80
N ASN A 29 -4.39 5.05 -10.55
CA ASN A 29 -5.78 5.53 -10.47
C ASN A 29 -6.68 4.68 -9.53
N LEU A 30 -6.12 4.25 -8.40
CA LEU A 30 -6.82 3.45 -7.39
C LEU A 30 -7.43 4.34 -6.29
N LYS A 31 -8.56 3.90 -5.74
CA LYS A 31 -9.20 4.53 -4.57
C LYS A 31 -8.88 3.77 -3.29
N GLY A 32 -8.99 4.45 -2.14
CA GLY A 32 -8.82 3.84 -0.82
C GLY A 32 -7.93 4.64 0.10
N TYR A 33 -7.22 3.97 1.02
CA TYR A 33 -6.36 4.64 1.99
C TYR A 33 -5.17 3.77 2.41
N VAL A 34 -4.19 4.42 3.03
CA VAL A 34 -3.07 3.77 3.70
C VAL A 34 -2.86 4.40 5.07
N ARG A 35 -2.72 3.60 6.13
CA ARG A 35 -2.52 4.09 7.50
C ARG A 35 -1.57 3.24 8.31
N ASN A 36 -0.87 3.88 9.24
CA ASN A 36 -0.08 3.18 10.25
C ASN A 36 -1.04 2.59 11.30
N LEU A 37 -0.74 1.38 11.74
CA LEU A 37 -1.41 0.74 12.87
C LEU A 37 -0.54 0.90 14.14
N SER A 38 -1.18 0.87 15.31
CA SER A 38 -0.52 1.02 16.61
C SER A 38 0.48 -0.10 16.92
N ASN A 39 0.30 -1.27 16.31
CA ASN A 39 1.19 -2.43 16.45
C ASN A 39 2.45 -2.37 15.56
N GLY A 40 2.72 -1.23 14.90
CA GLY A 40 3.88 -1.07 14.01
C GLY A 40 3.63 -1.45 12.55
N ASN A 41 2.50 -2.06 12.20
CA ASN A 41 2.18 -2.43 10.82
C ASN A 41 1.60 -1.25 10.02
N VAL A 42 1.41 -1.47 8.72
CA VAL A 42 0.67 -0.57 7.82
C VAL A 42 -0.51 -1.32 7.21
N GLU A 43 -1.69 -0.70 7.24
CA GLU A 43 -2.87 -1.16 6.51
C GLU A 43 -3.02 -0.40 5.21
N ILE A 44 -3.25 -1.13 4.12
CA ILE A 44 -3.59 -0.61 2.80
C ILE A 44 -4.98 -1.10 2.44
N VAL A 45 -5.87 -0.18 2.08
CA VAL A 45 -7.14 -0.49 1.40
C VAL A 45 -7.07 0.12 0.02
N ALA A 46 -7.28 -0.69 -1.01
CA ALA A 46 -7.25 -0.27 -2.40
C ALA A 46 -8.43 -0.86 -3.18
N GLU A 47 -9.01 -0.05 -4.06
CA GLU A 47 -10.15 -0.41 -4.91
C GLU A 47 -9.94 0.12 -6.33
N GLY A 48 -10.22 -0.71 -7.33
CA GLY A 48 -10.13 -0.34 -8.75
C GLY A 48 -10.14 -1.56 -9.66
N GLU A 49 -9.54 -1.40 -10.85
CA GLU A 49 -9.29 -2.51 -11.78
C GLU A 49 -8.36 -3.56 -11.16
N ASP A 50 -8.65 -4.83 -11.42
CA ASP A 50 -8.02 -5.96 -10.75
C ASP A 50 -6.50 -5.98 -10.94
N GLU A 51 -6.04 -5.76 -12.17
CA GLU A 51 -4.62 -5.72 -12.53
C GLU A 51 -3.87 -4.57 -11.85
N LYS A 52 -4.53 -3.42 -11.69
CA LYS A 52 -3.96 -2.23 -11.05
C LYS A 52 -3.85 -2.46 -9.54
N VAL A 53 -4.89 -3.06 -8.94
CA VAL A 53 -4.86 -3.46 -7.54
C VAL A 53 -3.74 -4.49 -7.30
N ASP A 54 -3.61 -5.51 -8.13
CA ASP A 54 -2.54 -6.51 -8.02
C ASP A 54 -1.14 -5.88 -8.16
N SER A 55 -0.99 -4.93 -9.08
CA SER A 55 0.25 -4.17 -9.24
C SER A 55 0.64 -3.41 -7.96
N LEU A 56 -0.33 -2.78 -7.29
CA LEU A 56 -0.08 -2.11 -6.01
C LEU A 56 0.33 -3.10 -4.90
N ILE A 57 -0.34 -4.26 -4.82
CA ILE A 57 -0.04 -5.28 -3.82
C ILE A 57 1.34 -5.90 -4.04
N ASN A 58 1.70 -6.19 -5.29
CA ASN A 58 3.03 -6.71 -5.61
C ASN A 58 4.13 -5.68 -5.31
N TRP A 59 3.89 -4.40 -5.61
CA TRP A 59 4.80 -3.33 -5.20
C TRP A 59 4.96 -3.26 -3.67
N ALA A 60 3.85 -3.39 -2.92
CA ALA A 60 3.87 -3.34 -1.46
C ALA A 60 4.68 -4.47 -0.80
N LYS A 61 4.91 -5.60 -1.49
CA LYS A 61 5.81 -6.68 -1.04
C LYS A 61 7.28 -6.27 -1.08
N SER A 62 7.67 -5.39 -2.01
CA SER A 62 9.04 -4.85 -2.11
C SER A 62 9.25 -3.64 -1.21
N GLY A 63 8.17 -2.93 -0.88
CA GLY A 63 8.17 -1.80 0.05
C GLY A 63 8.78 -0.51 -0.51
N SER A 64 8.98 0.47 0.38
CA SER A 64 9.70 1.71 0.06
C SER A 64 11.22 1.47 0.05
N PRO A 65 12.03 2.31 -0.60
CA PRO A 65 13.48 2.11 -0.69
C PRO A 65 14.25 1.91 0.64
N LEU A 66 13.65 2.33 1.76
CA LEU A 66 14.22 2.23 3.11
C LEU A 66 13.54 1.17 4.00
N ALA A 67 12.52 0.48 3.47
CA ALA A 67 11.76 -0.56 4.16
C ALA A 67 12.49 -1.91 4.14
#